data_AF-A0A367FC55-F1
#
_entry.id   AF-A0A367FC55-F1
#
_cell.length_a   1.000
_cell.length_b   1.000
_cell.length_c   1.000
_cell.angle_alpha   90.00
_cell.angle_beta   90.00
_cell.angle_gamma   90.00
#
_symmetry.space_group_name_H-M   'P 1'
#
loop_
_entity.id
_entity.type
_entity.pdbx_description
1 polymer ?
#
loop_
_entity_poly.entity_id
_entity_poly.type
_entity_poly.pdbx_seq_one_letter_code
_entity_poly.pdbx_strand_id
1 'polypeptide(L)' 'MNDLTDPVWIKSSYSGDEGDCVELAALPGKSMAVRDSKRPYSPVLCFLSTEWAAFRNSLKSGELSA' A
#
# COMPACT_ATOMS: atom_id res chain seq x y z
N MET A 1 9.47 21.08 11.63
CA MET A 1 8.48 21.33 10.57
C MET A 1 8.33 20.00 9.85
N ASN A 2 7.34 19.20 10.24
CA ASN A 2 7.17 17.85 9.69
C ASN A 2 6.57 18.03 8.30
N ASP A 3 7.38 17.82 7.27
CA ASP A 3 6.92 17.90 5.89
C ASP A 3 5.88 16.80 5.69
N LEU A 4 4.59 17.16 5.69
CA LEU A 4 3.47 16.22 5.56
C LEU A 4 3.28 15.73 4.11
N THR A 5 4.23 16.08 3.24
CA THR A 5 4.29 15.77 1.81
C THR A 5 5.06 14.49 1.52
N ASP A 6 5.92 14.03 2.43
CA ASP A 6 6.69 12.79 2.25
C ASP A 6 6.01 11.59 2.95
N PRO A 7 5.41 10.65 2.18
CA PRO A 7 4.82 9.45 2.75
C PRO A 7 5.86 8.60 3.48
N VAL A 8 5.55 8.22 4.72
CA VAL A 8 6.34 7.24 5.48
C VAL A 8 5.98 5.84 4.99
N TRP A 9 6.86 5.25 4.20
CA TRP A 9 6.68 3.92 3.62
C TRP A 9 7.08 2.81 4.58
N ILE A 10 6.18 1.83 4.73
CA ILE A 10 6.38 0.62 5.53
C ILE A 10 6.39 -0.56 4.58
N LYS A 11 7.52 -1.28 4.55
CA LYS A 11 7.68 -2.50 3.76
C LYS A 11 6.94 -3.67 4.41
N SER A 12 6.25 -4.47 3.61
CA SER A 12 5.58 -5.68 4.09
C SER A 12 6.59 -6.69 4.62
N SER A 13 6.28 -7.36 5.73
CA SER A 13 7.09 -8.47 6.26
C SER A 13 7.14 -9.69 5.34
N TYR A 14 6.23 -9.77 4.38
CA TYR A 14 6.21 -10.82 3.35
C TYR A 14 7.12 -10.48 2.16
N SER A 15 7.75 -9.30 2.16
CA SER A 15 8.76 -8.93 1.17
C SER A 15 10.09 -9.59 1.53
N GLY A 16 10.55 -10.52 0.70
CA GLY A 16 11.83 -11.22 0.84
C GLY A 16 12.55 -11.34 -0.50
N ASP A 17 13.70 -12.03 -0.53
CA ASP A 17 14.57 -12.11 -1.71
C ASP A 17 13.90 -12.75 -2.94
N GLU A 18 12.93 -13.65 -2.73
CA GLU A 18 12.19 -14.35 -3.79
C GLU A 18 10.77 -13.79 -4.05
N GLY A 19 10.33 -12.74 -3.34
CA GLY A 19 8.93 -12.29 -3.34
C GLY A 19 8.65 -11.02 -4.15
N ASP A 20 7.36 -10.73 -4.35
CA ASP A 20 6.87 -9.42 -4.79
C ASP A 20 6.85 -8.46 -3.60
N CYS A 21 7.75 -7.48 -3.63
CA CYS A 21 7.95 -6.57 -2.51
C CYS A 21 6.96 -5.41 -2.60
N VAL A 22 6.15 -5.22 -1.55
CA VAL A 22 5.16 -4.15 -1.49
C VAL A 22 5.41 -3.23 -0.29
N GLU A 23 5.19 -1.95 -0.51
CA GLU A 23 5.27 -0.91 0.51
C GLU A 23 3.94 -0.16 0.62
N LEU A 24 3.60 0.21 1.85
CA LEU A 24 2.37 0.91 2.20
C LEU A 24 2.71 2.22 2.91
N ALA A 25 1.97 3.29 2.62
CA ALA A 25 2.06 4.54 3.37
C ALA A 25 0.67 5.07 3.69
N ALA A 26 0.49 5.52 4.93
CA ALA A 26 -0.69 6.30 5.30
C ALA A 26 -0.50 7.73 4.83
N LEU A 27 -1.49 8.26 4.11
CA LEU A 27 -1.49 9.62 3.59
C LEU A 27 -2.44 10.52 4.38
N PRO A 28 -2.23 11.85 4.37
CA PRO A 28 -3.23 12.81 4.82
C PRO A 28 -4.58 12.58 4.14
N GLY A 29 -5.68 12.97 4.80
CA GLY A 29 -7.02 12.84 4.21
C GLY A 29 -7.63 11.45 4.27
N LYS A 30 -7.11 10.55 5.12
CA LYS A 30 -7.57 9.16 5.28
C LYS A 30 -7.40 8.35 4.00
N SER A 31 -6.22 8.45 3.38
CA SER A 31 -5.87 7.67 2.19
C SER A 31 -4.71 6.73 2.47
N MET A 32 -4.64 5.66 1.69
CA MET A 32 -3.59 4.64 1.74
C MET A 32 -2.92 4.56 0.37
N ALA A 33 -1.60 4.69 0.37
CA ALA A 33 -0.77 4.50 -0.81
C ALA A 33 -0.13 3.11 -0.79
N VAL A 34 -0.09 2.47 -1.96
CA VAL A 34 0.53 1.16 -2.18
C VAL A 34 1.46 1.26 -3.38
N ARG A 35 2.68 0.74 -3.23
CA ARG A 35 3.63 0.67 -4.34
C ARG A 35 4.44 -0.62 -4.32
N ASP A 36 5.03 -0.92 -5.47
CA ASP A 36 6.08 -1.93 -5.61
C ASP A 36 7.40 -1.37 -5.06
N SER A 37 7.98 -2.05 -4.06
CA SER A 37 9.26 -1.65 -3.46
C SER A 37 10.42 -1.72 -4.45
N LYS A 38 10.34 -2.59 -5.46
CA LYS A 38 11.35 -2.74 -6.52
C LYS A 38 11.27 -1.60 -7.54
N ARG A 39 10.15 -0.87 -7.57
CA ARG A 39 9.90 0.23 -8.51
C ARG A 39 9.41 1.50 -7.78
N PRO A 40 10.22 2.09 -6.87
CA PRO A 40 9.78 3.17 -5.99
C PRO A 40 9.42 4.48 -6.70
N TYR A 41 9.86 4.65 -7.96
CA TYR A 41 9.56 5.81 -8.82
C TYR A 41 8.45 5.56 -9.84
N SER A 42 7.84 4.37 -9.83
CA SER A 42 6.67 4.07 -10.66
C SER A 42 5.38 4.62 -10.02
N PRO A 43 4.28 4.72 -10.79
CA PRO A 43 3.00 5.18 -10.25
C PRO A 43 2.57 4.41 -9.01
N VAL A 44 2.06 5.15 -8.03
CA VAL A 44 1.55 4.65 -6.76
C VAL A 44 0.05 4.46 -6.86
N LEU A 45 -0.48 3.36 -6.33
CA LEU A 45 -1.92 3.17 -6.19
C LEU A 45 -2.39 3.84 -4.90
N CYS A 46 -3.37 4.74 -5.01
CA CYS A 46 -3.94 5.45 -3.86
C CYS A 46 -5.39 5.04 -3.66
N PHE A 47 -5.73 4.70 -2.43
CA PHE A 47 -7.08 4.30 -2.01
C PHE A 47 -7.58 5.24 -0.93
N LEU A 48 -8.88 5.49 -0.89
CA LEU A 48 -9.51 5.97 0.34
C LEU A 48 -9.44 4.88 1.42
N SER A 49 -9.45 5.26 2.70
CA SER A 49 -9.37 4.31 3.81
C SER A 49 -10.51 3.27 3.78
N THR A 50 -11.69 3.68 3.30
CA THR A 50 -12.86 2.80 3.13
C THR A 50 -12.66 1.79 2.01
N GLU A 51 -12.10 2.22 0.88
CA GLU A 51 -11.78 1.35 -0.26
C GLU A 51 -10.68 0.36 0.10
N TRP A 52 -9.65 0.82 0.83
CA TRP A 52 -8.60 -0.06 1.33
C TRP A 52 -9.14 -1.12 2.30
N ALA A 53 -10.10 -0.74 3.16
CA ALA A 53 -10.76 -1.71 4.04
C ALA A 53 -11.58 -2.73 3.25
N ALA A 54 -12.37 -2.27 2.26
CA ALA A 54 -13.15 -3.15 1.39
C ALA A 54 -12.27 -4.12 0.61
N PHE A 55 -11.20 -3.62 -0.03
CA PHE A 55 -10.21 -4.42 -0.75
C PHE A 55 -9.65 -5.56 0.11
N ARG A 56 -9.19 -5.25 1.33
CA ARG A 56 -8.67 -6.28 2.25
C ARG A 56 -9.72 -7.29 2.66
N ASN A 57 -10.98 -6.87 2.82
CA ASN A 57 -12.06 -7.79 3.18
C ASN A 57 -12.39 -8.72 2.03
N SER A 58 -12.47 -8.21 0.79
CA SER A 58 -12.73 -9.04 -0.39
C SER A 58 -11.59 -10.05 -0.62
N LEU A 59 -10.32 -9.66 -0.43
CA LEU A 59 -9.18 -10.60 -0.45
C LEU A 59 -9.32 -11.72 0.61
N LYS A 60 -9.67 -11.36 1.85
CA LYS A 60 -9.84 -12.36 2.93
C LYS A 60 -11.02 -13.29 2.70
N SER A 61 -12.08 -12.80 2.08
CA SER A 61 -13.27 -13.59 1.75
C SER A 61 -13.08 -14.50 0.53
N GLY A 62 -12.02 -14.28 -0.25
CA GLY A 62 -11.78 -14.99 -1.51
C GLY A 62 -12.60 -14.47 -2.69
N GLU A 63 -13.36 -13.39 -2.52
CA GLU A 63 -14.08 -12.71 -3.62
C GLU A 63 -13.13 -12.11 -4.65
N LEU A 64 -11.99 -11.59 -4.17
CA LEU A 64 -10.88 -11.15 -5.02
C LEU A 64 -9.71 -12.13 -4.84
N SER A 65 -9.32 -12.76 -5.93
CA SER A 65 -8.11 -13.59 -6.05
C SER A 65 -7.29 -13.16 -7.25
N ALA A 66 -5.98 -13.42 -7.21
CA ALA A 66 -5.08 -13.22 -8.35
C ALA A 66 -5.16 -14.38 -9.36
#